data_AF-A0A8X7RNR6-F1
#
_entry.id   AF-A0A8X7RNR6-F1
#
_cell.length_a   1.000
_cell.length_b   1.000
_cell.length_c   1.000
_cell.angle_alpha   90.00
_cell.angle_beta   90.00
_cell.angle_gamma   90.00
#
_symmetry.space_group_name_H-M   'P 1'
#
loop_
_entity.id
_entity.type
_entity.pdbx_description
1 polymer ?
#
loop_
_entity_poly.entity_id
_entity_poly.type
_entity_poly.pdbx_seq_one_letter_code
_entity_poly.pdbx_strand_id
1 'polypeptide(L)'
;MFIITTKKNVRVFNLQKRELAIKKLETGLREISSMAIHPGGDNLIVGSKEGKMCWFDMDLSSKPYKTLKNHPKDIVNVAFHRSDPLFASWSEDSTAYVFHGKVYSDLNENPLICRWRF
;
A
#
# COMPACT_ATOMS: atom_id res chain seq x y z
N MET A 1 8.65 -14.18 3.02
CA MET A 1 7.53 -13.95 2.08
C MET A 1 8.07 -13.16 0.90
N PHE A 2 7.68 -13.48 -0.34
CA PHE A 2 8.09 -12.73 -1.53
C PHE A 2 6.85 -12.13 -2.19
N ILE A 3 6.86 -10.82 -2.45
CA ILE A 3 5.69 -10.11 -2.99
C ILE A 3 6.05 -9.54 -4.36
N ILE A 4 5.22 -9.84 -5.35
CA ILE A 4 5.40 -9.38 -6.72
C ILE A 4 4.21 -8.53 -7.12
N THR A 5 4.50 -7.35 -7.64
CA THR A 5 3.53 -6.45 -8.22
C THR A 5 3.44 -6.68 -9.72
N THR A 6 2.25 -6.98 -10.22
CA THR A 6 1.94 -6.92 -11.66
C THR A 6 1.32 -5.56 -11.98
N LYS A 7 1.00 -5.28 -13.25
CA LYS A 7 0.32 -4.02 -13.61
C LYS A 7 -1.03 -3.82 -12.91
N LYS A 8 -1.74 -4.89 -12.54
CA LYS A 8 -3.12 -4.79 -12.00
C LYS A 8 -3.29 -5.35 -10.59
N ASN A 9 -2.47 -6.33 -10.22
CA ASN A 9 -2.63 -7.08 -8.97
C ASN A 9 -1.31 -7.24 -8.26
N VAL A 10 -1.39 -7.47 -6.96
CA VAL A 10 -0.24 -7.88 -6.14
C VAL A 10 -0.37 -9.38 -5.85
N ARG A 11 0.73 -10.11 -5.93
CA ARG A 11 0.79 -11.54 -5.62
C ARG A 11 1.80 -11.80 -4.52
N VAL A 12 1.41 -12.63 -3.56
CA VAL A 12 2.21 -12.98 -2.38
C VAL A 12 2.62 -14.45 -2.48
N PHE A 13 3.90 -14.76 -2.31
CA PHE A 13 4.49 -16.08 -2.49
C PHE A 13 5.20 -16.57 -1.22
N ASN A 14 5.08 -17.88 -0.93
CA ASN A 14 5.86 -18.56 0.09
C ASN A 14 7.02 -19.32 -0.57
N LEU A 15 8.24 -18.81 -0.40
CA LEU A 15 9.42 -19.47 -0.97
C LEU A 15 9.78 -20.78 -0.25
N GLN A 16 9.38 -20.97 1.02
CA GLN A 16 9.70 -22.18 1.78
C GLN A 16 8.89 -23.39 1.32
N LYS A 17 7.61 -23.19 0.95
CA LYS A 17 6.70 -24.28 0.58
C LYS A 17 6.73 -24.65 -0.91
N ARG A 18 7.48 -23.91 -1.74
CA ARG A 18 7.42 -23.99 -3.23
C ARG A 18 6.00 -23.89 -3.81
N GLU A 19 5.04 -23.41 -3.03
CA GLU A 19 3.65 -23.21 -3.45
C GLU A 19 3.54 -21.94 -4.31
N LEU A 20 2.81 -22.05 -5.42
CA LEU A 20 2.44 -20.92 -6.28
C LEU A 20 1.49 -19.98 -5.51
N ALA A 21 1.69 -18.66 -5.66
CA ALA A 21 0.94 -17.53 -5.09
C ALA A 21 -0.09 -17.87 -3.98
N ILE A 22 0.28 -17.61 -2.70
CA ILE A 22 -0.58 -17.80 -1.52
C ILE A 22 -1.81 -16.90 -1.58
N LYS A 23 -1.60 -15.62 -1.93
CA LYS A 23 -2.65 -14.60 -1.95
C LYS A 23 -2.51 -13.73 -3.20
N LYS A 24 -3.64 -13.40 -3.80
CA LYS A 24 -3.76 -12.40 -4.87
C LYS A 24 -4.56 -11.23 -4.30
N LEU A 25 -3.95 -10.05 -4.26
CA LEU A 25 -4.60 -8.83 -3.82
C LEU A 25 -5.15 -8.07 -5.03
N GLU A 26 -6.45 -7.78 -5.00
CA GLU A 26 -7.17 -7.13 -6.08
C GLU A 26 -7.28 -5.65 -5.78
N THR A 27 -6.48 -4.85 -6.48
CA THR A 27 -6.37 -3.41 -6.21
C THR A 27 -7.53 -2.59 -6.72
N GLY A 28 -8.20 -3.04 -7.78
CA GLY A 28 -9.19 -2.24 -8.50
C GLY A 28 -8.60 -1.00 -9.18
N LEU A 29 -7.27 -0.87 -9.23
CA LEU A 29 -6.56 0.23 -9.86
C LEU A 29 -6.40 -0.03 -11.36
N ARG A 30 -6.35 1.04 -12.15
CA ARG A 30 -6.08 0.96 -13.60
C ARG A 30 -4.70 0.36 -13.89
N GLU A 31 -3.68 0.94 -13.28
CA GLU A 31 -2.29 0.51 -13.40
C GLU A 31 -1.52 0.84 -12.12
N ILE A 32 -0.83 -0.15 -11.58
CA ILE A 32 0.04 0.00 -10.41
C ILE A 32 1.38 0.59 -10.85
N SER A 33 1.82 1.65 -10.18
CA SER A 33 3.11 2.28 -10.41
C SER A 33 4.18 1.82 -9.41
N SER A 34 3.78 1.57 -8.16
CA SER A 34 4.70 1.35 -7.04
C SER A 34 4.03 0.61 -5.90
N MET A 35 4.84 0.01 -5.03
CA MET A 35 4.38 -0.69 -3.83
C MET A 35 5.43 -0.57 -2.73
N ALA A 36 4.97 -0.43 -1.49
CA ALA A 36 5.81 -0.52 -0.30
C ALA A 36 5.15 -1.44 0.73
N ILE A 37 5.98 -2.20 1.43
CA ILE A 37 5.55 -3.14 2.48
C ILE A 37 5.86 -2.50 3.82
N HIS A 38 4.92 -2.57 4.76
CA HIS A 38 5.14 -2.10 6.11
C HIS A 38 6.24 -2.93 6.78
N PRO A 39 7.13 -2.34 7.62
CA PRO A 39 8.21 -3.07 8.28
C PRO A 39 7.73 -4.27 9.13
N GLY A 40 6.53 -4.18 9.68
CA GLY A 40 5.89 -5.28 10.42
C GLY A 40 5.47 -6.48 9.54
N GLY A 41 5.39 -6.30 8.22
CA GLY A 41 5.14 -7.39 7.28
C GLY A 41 3.68 -7.70 6.97
N ASP A 42 2.72 -7.15 7.72
CA ASP A 42 1.29 -7.52 7.57
C ASP A 42 0.50 -6.58 6.67
N ASN A 43 1.00 -5.35 6.50
CA ASN A 43 0.35 -4.29 5.73
C ASN A 43 1.20 -3.88 4.52
N LEU A 44 0.55 -3.44 3.45
CA LEU A 44 1.21 -2.87 2.29
C LEU A 44 0.41 -1.72 1.67
N ILE A 45 1.12 -0.82 0.99
CA ILE A 45 0.53 0.25 0.20
C ILE A 45 0.91 0.11 -1.25
N VAL A 46 -0.02 0.48 -2.12
CA VAL A 46 0.13 0.39 -3.58
C VAL A 46 -0.25 1.73 -4.20
N GLY A 47 0.67 2.33 -4.95
CA GLY A 47 0.44 3.54 -5.73
C GLY A 47 -0.02 3.23 -7.16
N SER A 48 -0.78 4.15 -7.76
CA SER A 48 -1.31 4.00 -9.12
C SER A 48 -1.00 5.18 -10.04
N LYS A 49 -1.02 4.89 -11.35
CA LYS A 49 -1.06 5.87 -12.44
C LYS A 49 -2.43 6.52 -12.65
N GLU A 50 -3.21 6.67 -11.58
CA GLU A 50 -4.47 7.42 -11.59
C GLU A 50 -4.62 8.27 -10.31
N GLY A 51 -3.51 8.51 -9.61
CA GLY A 51 -3.48 9.35 -8.41
C GLY A 51 -4.10 8.71 -7.16
N LYS A 52 -4.45 7.42 -7.24
CA LYS A 52 -4.99 6.64 -6.12
C LYS A 52 -3.91 5.81 -5.44
N MET A 53 -4.01 5.69 -4.13
CA MET A 53 -3.19 4.80 -3.31
C MET A 53 -4.11 3.84 -2.56
N CYS A 54 -3.81 2.55 -2.62
CA CYS A 54 -4.53 1.51 -1.91
C CYS A 54 -3.73 1.03 -0.71
N TRP A 55 -4.37 0.95 0.45
CA TRP A 55 -3.87 0.29 1.65
C TRP A 55 -4.45 -1.12 1.71
N PHE A 56 -3.58 -2.11 1.90
CA PHE A 56 -3.96 -3.49 2.17
C PHE A 56 -3.49 -3.93 3.54
N ASP A 57 -4.40 -4.54 4.27
CA ASP A 57 -4.10 -5.44 5.37
C ASP A 57 -4.18 -6.85 4.79
N MET A 58 -3.06 -7.57 4.79
CA MET A 58 -2.97 -8.87 4.13
C MET A 58 -3.73 -9.97 4.87
N ASP A 59 -4.02 -9.80 6.15
CA ASP A 59 -4.73 -10.79 6.96
C ASP A 59 -6.23 -10.53 7.00
N LEU A 60 -6.65 -9.27 6.86
CA LEU A 60 -8.06 -8.91 6.82
C LEU A 60 -8.76 -9.30 5.51
N SER A 61 -8.18 -8.98 4.35
CA SER A 61 -8.85 -9.21 3.06
C SER A 61 -7.90 -9.21 1.85
N SER A 62 -8.35 -9.81 0.74
CA SER A 62 -7.72 -9.66 -0.57
C SER A 62 -8.06 -8.34 -1.28
N LYS A 63 -9.01 -7.58 -0.75
CA LYS A 63 -9.42 -6.26 -1.25
C LYS A 63 -8.75 -5.14 -0.43
N PRO A 64 -8.57 -3.95 -1.01
CA PRO A 64 -7.99 -2.83 -0.28
C PRO A 64 -8.86 -2.49 0.93
N TYR A 65 -8.23 -2.38 2.10
CA TYR A 65 -8.86 -1.88 3.31
C TYR A 65 -9.31 -0.43 3.09
N LYS A 66 -8.48 0.37 2.43
CA LYS A 66 -8.79 1.77 2.12
C LYS A 66 -8.18 2.19 0.79
N THR A 67 -8.93 2.96 0.02
CA THR A 67 -8.46 3.60 -1.20
C THR A 67 -8.47 5.11 -1.01
N LEU A 68 -7.30 5.72 -1.15
CA LEU A 68 -7.07 7.14 -0.96
C LEU A 68 -6.85 7.81 -2.31
N LYS A 69 -7.66 8.82 -2.63
CA LYS A 69 -7.51 9.63 -3.85
C LYS A 69 -6.83 10.95 -3.48
N ASN A 70 -5.51 10.91 -3.37
CA ASN A 70 -4.74 12.02 -2.81
C ASN A 70 -4.13 12.93 -3.87
N HIS A 71 -3.81 12.38 -5.04
CA HIS A 71 -3.12 13.08 -6.12
C HIS A 71 -4.04 13.26 -7.33
N PRO A 72 -4.05 14.43 -7.98
CA PRO A 72 -4.70 14.63 -9.28
C PRO A 72 -3.94 13.98 -10.45
N LYS A 73 -2.65 13.68 -10.28
CA LYS A 73 -1.80 13.01 -11.29
C LYS A 73 -1.25 11.68 -10.77
N ASP A 74 -0.48 11.00 -11.61
CA ASP A 74 0.12 9.71 -11.37
C ASP A 74 1.01 9.72 -10.13
N ILE A 75 0.77 8.76 -9.23
CA ILE A 75 1.69 8.50 -8.13
C ILE A 75 2.91 7.83 -8.74
N VAL A 76 4.06 8.47 -8.62
CA VAL A 76 5.31 7.91 -9.14
C VAL A 76 5.77 6.81 -8.21
N ASN A 77 5.85 7.05 -6.90
CA ASN A 77 6.21 6.02 -5.94
C ASN A 77 5.69 6.30 -4.50
N VAL A 78 5.72 5.28 -3.65
CA VAL A 78 5.18 5.24 -2.28
C VAL A 78 6.21 4.61 -1.35
N ALA A 79 6.25 5.05 -0.09
CA ALA A 79 7.20 4.51 0.88
C ALA A 79 6.61 4.45 2.29
N PHE A 80 6.98 3.41 3.03
CA PHE A 80 6.80 3.37 4.48
C PHE A 80 8.08 3.87 5.17
N HIS A 81 7.89 4.54 6.30
CA HIS A 81 8.97 4.77 7.23
C HIS A 81 9.31 3.47 7.98
N ARG A 82 10.56 3.32 8.43
CA ARG A 82 11.06 2.04 8.99
C ARG A 82 10.66 1.81 10.44
N SER A 83 10.53 2.89 11.23
CA SER A 83 10.26 2.82 12.67
C SER A 83 8.95 3.51 13.03
N ASP A 84 8.81 4.77 12.65
CA ASP A 84 7.61 5.55 12.93
C ASP A 84 6.43 5.12 12.05
N PRO A 85 5.18 5.26 12.54
CA PRO A 85 3.95 4.95 11.80
C PRO A 85 3.64 6.02 10.74
N LEU A 86 4.59 6.21 9.82
CA LEU A 86 4.52 7.19 8.74
C LEU A 86 4.63 6.49 7.39
N PHE A 87 3.93 7.05 6.40
CA PHE A 87 4.10 6.66 5.01
C PHE A 87 3.93 7.87 4.10
N ALA A 88 4.51 7.79 2.91
CA ALA A 88 4.54 8.89 1.96
C ALA A 88 4.13 8.43 0.56
N SER A 89 3.54 9.35 -0.19
CA SER A 89 3.30 9.23 -1.62
C SER A 89 3.84 10.45 -2.35
N TRP A 90 4.43 10.25 -3.53
CA TRP A 90 4.88 11.33 -4.39
C TRP A 90 4.36 11.17 -5.81
N SER A 91 4.09 12.29 -6.47
CA SER A 91 3.33 12.34 -7.72
C SER A 91 3.95 13.29 -8.74
N GLU A 92 3.60 13.10 -10.01
CA GLU A 92 3.95 14.00 -11.11
C GLU A 92 3.27 15.37 -11.02
N ASP A 93 2.32 15.56 -10.09
CA ASP A 93 1.73 16.85 -9.77
C ASP A 93 2.67 17.78 -8.98
N SER A 94 3.92 17.38 -8.80
CA SER A 94 4.93 18.12 -8.02
C SER A 94 4.58 18.24 -6.54
N THR A 95 3.71 17.36 -6.02
CA THR A 95 3.39 17.29 -4.60
C THR A 95 3.80 15.95 -4.01
N ALA A 96 4.15 15.98 -2.73
CA ALA A 96 4.29 14.79 -1.91
C ALA A 96 3.38 14.92 -0.68
N TYR A 97 2.77 13.82 -0.29
CA TYR A 97 2.00 13.75 0.95
C TYR A 97 2.68 12.82 1.93
N VAL A 98 2.76 13.27 3.17
CA VAL A 98 3.15 12.44 4.30
C VAL A 98 1.92 12.19 5.14
N PHE A 99 1.74 10.92 5.48
CA PHE A 99 0.63 10.43 6.26
C PHE A 99 1.14 9.83 7.55
N HIS A 100 0.44 10.13 8.64
CA HIS A 100 0.52 9.31 9.85
C HIS A 100 -0.48 8.18 9.70
N GLY A 101 -0.03 6.93 9.78
CA GLY A 101 -0.87 5.74 9.71
C GLY A 101 -0.34 4.68 10.67
N LYS A 102 -0.99 4.57 11.82
CA LYS A 102 -0.65 3.53 12.80
C LYS A 102 -1.34 2.23 12.39
N VAL A 103 -0.54 1.20 12.13
CA VAL A 103 -1.04 -0.17 12.07
C VAL A 103 -1.33 -0.58 13.51
N TYR A 104 -2.60 -0.79 13.84
CA TYR A 104 -2.98 -1.33 15.14
C TYR A 104 -2.78 -2.85 15.10
N SER A 105 -2.04 -3.38 16.08
CA SER A 105 -1.97 -4.83 16.33
C SER A 105 -3.29 -5.37 16.90
N ASP A 106 -4.09 -4.47 17.47
CA ASP A 106 -5.29 -4.82 18.21
C ASP A 106 -6.50 -4.64 17.27
N LEU A 107 -7.26 -5.72 17.10
CA LEU A 107 -8.37 -5.93 16.16
C LEU A 107 -9.52 -4.89 16.18
N ASN A 108 -9.45 -3.86 17.04
CA ASN A 108 -10.58 -2.99 17.35
C ASN A 108 -10.39 -1.50 17.00
N GLU A 109 -9.26 -1.09 16.41
CA GLU A 109 -9.05 0.30 16.01
C GLU A 109 -8.64 0.44 14.54
N ASN A 110 -9.37 1.28 13.81
CA ASN A 110 -9.10 1.60 12.42
C ASN A 110 -7.86 2.51 12.31
N PRO A 111 -6.91 2.29 11.38
CA PRO A 111 -5.78 3.18 11.16
C PRO A 111 -6.26 4.62 10.89
N LEU A 112 -5.87 5.52 11.79
CA LEU A 112 -6.06 6.96 11.62
C LEU A 112 -5.06 7.46 10.58
N ILE A 113 -5.56 8.14 9.55
CA ILE A 113 -4.74 8.68 8.47
C ILE A 113 -4.82 10.21 8.51
N CYS A 114 -3.78 10.83 9.06
CA CYS A 114 -3.65 12.30 9.08
C CYS A 114 -2.67 12.74 8.00
N ARG A 115 -3.05 13.73 7.19
CA ARG A 115 -2.31 14.17 5.99
C ARG A 115 -1.64 15.51 6.22
N TRP A 116 -0.36 15.60 5.86
CA TRP A 116 0.39 16.86 5.76
C TRP A 116 0.77 17.12 4.31
N ARG A 117 0.63 18.37 3.87
CA ARG A 117 0.99 18.83 2.53
C ARG A 117 2.21 19.74 2.64
N PHE A 118 3.24 19.45 1.85
CA PHE A 118 4.38 20.32 1.63
C PHE A 118 4.27 20.95 0.22
#